data_AF-A0A3S3QEC3-F1
#
_entry.id   AF-A0A3S3QEC3-F1
#
_cell.length_a   1.000
_cell.length_b   1.000
_cell.length_c   1.000
_cell.angle_alpha   90.00
_cell.angle_beta   90.00
_cell.angle_gamma   90.00
#
_symmetry.space_group_name_H-M   'P 1'
#
loop_
_entity.id
_entity.type
_entity.pdbx_description
1 polymer ?
#
loop_
_entity_poly.entity_id
_entity_poly.type
_entity_poly.pdbx_seq_one_letter_code
_entity_poly.pdbx_strand_id
1 'polypeptide(L)'
;MTKLHNALEALPCRHMLAILDCCFAGAFRWSSKRDFQPLPQVIYKERYDRFIRDAAWQVLTSASYDQKALDILSGNIRGEHGVAQQQEQQHSPFALALFEALHGAADTAPKDGDGVITATELYLYLRDEVEVPAEKLADHRQTPGLWPLNKHEHGEFIFLVPGYELDLPPAPDLTEQNNPYKGLSPYEKGDSELFFGRTTLIEELKKQVEEQPFIVVLGASGTGKSSLVKAGLLPTLEKEAKKGAGESGEDQASSWFIPQEIMRPGADPLPTLHSLLIRELPGVSAVREKNISLTKLIDQWAGKNPGQKLLLVIDQFEELITLCRHEEKRGAFIRELKQTQEDHSEILRIVLTLRSDFESQISQLDFWQGDWERAHRFIVRPMTQDELREVIEEPASAKVLYFEPRTLIDTLINEVLQTPGALPLLSFTLYELYRSYAKNPDGTRALTEANYKKNGEVIGSLRRRINKEYEK
;
A
#
# COMPACT_ATOMS: atom_id res chain seq x y z
N MET A 1 -10.89 18.37 -27.68
CA MET A 1 -11.04 17.64 -26.41
C MET A 1 -11.96 18.31 -25.43
N THR A 2 -11.72 19.55 -24.98
CA THR A 2 -12.66 20.26 -24.08
C THR A 2 -14.08 20.32 -24.63
N LYS A 3 -14.27 20.48 -25.95
CA LYS A 3 -15.60 20.38 -26.59
C LYS A 3 -16.26 19.00 -26.48
N LEU A 4 -15.47 17.92 -26.61
CA LEU A 4 -15.97 16.54 -26.48
C LEU A 4 -16.35 16.26 -25.02
N HIS A 5 -15.48 16.65 -24.08
CA HIS A 5 -15.73 16.55 -22.65
C HIS A 5 -17.02 17.29 -22.25
N ASN A 6 -17.15 18.55 -22.65
CA ASN A 6 -18.36 19.35 -22.37
C ASN A 6 -19.61 18.75 -23.06
N ALA A 7 -19.47 18.14 -24.24
CA ALA A 7 -20.58 17.48 -24.92
C ALA A 7 -21.01 16.20 -24.21
N LEU A 8 -20.06 15.39 -23.72
CA LEU A 8 -20.34 14.22 -22.88
C LEU A 8 -21.01 14.66 -21.57
N GLU A 9 -20.47 15.67 -20.90
CA GLU A 9 -21.08 16.24 -19.69
C GLU A 9 -22.49 16.79 -19.91
N ALA A 10 -22.82 17.26 -21.11
CA ALA A 10 -24.16 17.75 -21.41
C ALA A 10 -25.20 16.63 -21.60
N LEU A 11 -24.79 15.36 -21.72
CA LEU A 11 -25.73 14.26 -21.92
C LEU A 11 -26.66 14.10 -20.69
N PRO A 12 -27.98 13.92 -20.92
CA PRO A 12 -28.99 13.84 -19.85
C PRO A 12 -29.15 12.41 -19.31
N CYS A 13 -28.08 11.61 -19.30
CA CYS A 13 -28.09 10.24 -18.78
C CYS A 13 -27.59 10.18 -17.34
N ARG A 14 -28.05 9.19 -16.57
CA ARG A 14 -27.54 8.93 -15.21
C ARG A 14 -26.24 8.13 -15.23
N HIS A 15 -26.19 7.11 -16.08
CA HIS A 15 -25.00 6.26 -16.26
C HIS A 15 -24.52 6.37 -17.70
N MET A 16 -23.21 6.35 -17.92
CA MET A 16 -22.57 6.36 -19.23
C MET A 16 -21.29 5.52 -19.21
N LEU A 17 -21.26 4.48 -20.05
CA LEU A 17 -20.04 3.77 -20.40
C LEU A 17 -19.73 4.08 -21.85
N ALA A 18 -18.58 4.69 -22.12
CA ALA A 18 -18.09 4.89 -23.48
C ALA A 18 -16.93 3.92 -23.73
N ILE A 19 -17.05 3.04 -24.72
CA ILE A 19 -15.96 2.15 -25.15
C ILE A 19 -15.42 2.69 -26.48
N LEU A 20 -14.15 3.10 -26.49
CA LEU A 20 -13.52 3.75 -27.62
C LEU A 20 -12.36 2.91 -28.15
N ASP A 21 -12.63 2.16 -29.22
CA ASP A 21 -11.63 1.40 -29.98
C ASP A 21 -11.07 2.25 -31.14
N CYS A 22 -10.34 3.32 -30.81
CA CYS A 22 -9.78 4.22 -31.82
C CYS A 22 -8.59 5.06 -31.32
N CYS A 23 -7.74 5.51 -32.25
CA CYS A 23 -6.53 6.31 -31.99
C CYS A 23 -6.78 7.63 -31.23
N PHE A 24 -8.04 8.07 -31.11
CA PHE A 24 -8.41 9.32 -30.44
C PHE A 24 -8.50 9.17 -28.91
N ALA A 25 -8.40 7.95 -28.38
CA ALA A 25 -8.56 7.66 -26.96
C ALA A 25 -7.41 8.19 -26.07
N GLY A 26 -6.20 8.40 -26.64
CA GLY A 26 -5.04 8.94 -25.91
C GLY A 26 -5.26 10.36 -25.37
N ALA A 27 -6.30 11.04 -25.84
CA ALA A 27 -6.67 12.38 -25.45
C ALA A 27 -7.47 12.46 -24.13
N PHE A 28 -7.98 11.33 -23.61
CA PHE A 28 -8.64 11.26 -22.29
C PHE A 28 -7.66 11.14 -21.11
N ARG A 29 -6.37 10.85 -21.38
CA ARG A 29 -5.29 10.80 -20.37
C ARG A 29 -5.12 12.09 -19.55
N TRP A 30 -5.66 13.22 -20.03
CA TRP A 30 -5.46 14.54 -19.42
C TRP A 30 -6.61 15.00 -18.52
N SER A 31 -7.76 14.30 -18.50
CA SER A 31 -8.97 14.79 -17.80
C SER A 31 -9.24 14.15 -16.43
N SER A 32 -8.55 13.07 -16.05
CA SER A 32 -8.82 12.38 -14.79
C SER A 32 -7.54 11.79 -14.19
N LYS A 33 -7.12 12.29 -13.03
CA LYS A 33 -5.96 11.77 -12.26
C LYS A 33 -6.37 10.59 -11.36
N ARG A 34 -7.22 9.69 -11.85
CA ARG A 34 -7.76 8.61 -11.04
C ARG A 34 -7.37 7.28 -11.64
N ASP A 35 -6.40 6.62 -11.01
CA ASP A 35 -6.25 5.18 -11.14
C ASP A 35 -7.43 4.52 -10.41
N PHE A 36 -8.00 3.49 -11.02
CA PHE A 36 -9.05 2.68 -10.40
C PHE A 36 -8.52 1.98 -9.14
N GLN A 37 -9.42 1.76 -8.18
CA GLN A 37 -9.10 0.97 -6.98
C GLN A 37 -8.62 -0.42 -7.40
N PRO A 38 -7.71 -1.06 -6.65
CA PRO A 38 -7.37 -2.46 -6.86
C PRO A 38 -8.63 -3.33 -6.89
N LEU A 39 -8.63 -4.36 -7.74
CA LEU A 39 -9.74 -5.30 -7.85
C LEU A 39 -10.15 -5.81 -6.47
N PRO A 40 -11.43 -5.67 -6.06
CA PRO A 40 -11.90 -6.37 -4.88
C PRO A 40 -11.74 -7.86 -5.08
N GLN A 41 -11.20 -8.56 -4.08
CA GLN A 41 -11.13 -10.03 -4.12
C GLN A 41 -12.51 -10.69 -4.05
N VAL A 42 -13.52 -9.97 -3.55
CA VAL A 42 -14.91 -10.42 -3.42
C VAL A 42 -15.84 -9.23 -3.62
N ILE A 43 -16.82 -9.34 -4.50
CA ILE A 43 -17.89 -8.34 -4.62
C ILE A 43 -18.99 -8.69 -3.62
N TYR A 44 -19.09 -7.88 -2.56
CA TYR A 44 -20.17 -8.02 -1.59
C TYR A 44 -21.48 -7.43 -2.12
N LYS A 45 -22.61 -7.97 -1.65
CA LYS A 45 -23.94 -7.50 -2.03
C LYS A 45 -24.11 -5.98 -1.86
N GLU A 46 -23.70 -5.40 -0.73
CA GLU A 46 -23.83 -3.96 -0.50
C GLU A 46 -22.95 -3.12 -1.44
N ARG A 47 -21.81 -3.67 -1.88
CA ARG A 47 -20.96 -3.03 -2.89
C ARG A 47 -21.66 -3.06 -4.26
N TYR A 48 -22.20 -4.21 -4.65
CA TYR A 48 -22.97 -4.39 -5.88
C TYR A 48 -24.20 -3.48 -5.93
N ASP A 49 -25.01 -3.45 -4.86
CA ASP A 49 -26.20 -2.62 -4.76
C ASP A 49 -25.87 -1.13 -4.92
N ARG A 50 -24.71 -0.69 -4.40
CA ARG A 50 -24.21 0.67 -4.59
C ARG A 50 -23.75 0.93 -6.03
N PHE A 51 -23.00 0.01 -6.62
CA PHE A 51 -22.51 0.14 -8.00
C PHE A 51 -23.65 0.36 -9.00
N ILE A 52 -24.79 -0.33 -8.82
CA ILE A 52 -25.98 -0.14 -9.68
C ILE A 52 -26.81 1.09 -9.30
N ARG A 53 -26.72 1.57 -8.05
CA ARG A 53 -27.50 2.71 -7.56
C ARG A 53 -26.86 4.04 -7.90
N ASP A 54 -25.57 4.22 -7.69
CA ASP A 54 -24.92 5.51 -7.80
C ASP A 54 -24.53 5.82 -9.26
N ALA A 55 -24.38 7.09 -9.64
CA ALA A 55 -24.10 7.44 -11.03
C ALA A 55 -22.72 6.90 -11.48
N ALA A 56 -22.69 6.16 -12.60
CA ALA A 56 -21.46 5.61 -13.17
C ALA A 56 -21.15 6.31 -14.49
N TRP A 57 -20.06 7.08 -14.56
CA TRP A 57 -19.58 7.68 -15.81
C TRP A 57 -18.14 7.25 -16.11
N GLN A 58 -17.96 6.26 -16.97
CA GLN A 58 -16.67 5.63 -17.25
C GLN A 58 -16.40 5.63 -18.76
N VAL A 59 -15.12 5.77 -19.13
CA VAL A 59 -14.64 5.65 -20.50
C VAL A 59 -13.58 4.58 -20.53
N LEU A 60 -13.86 3.49 -21.24
CA LEU A 60 -12.89 2.46 -21.58
C LEU A 60 -12.29 2.81 -22.94
N THR A 61 -10.98 2.87 -22.99
CA THR A 61 -10.20 3.36 -24.12
C THR A 61 -9.21 2.32 -24.56
N SER A 62 -8.86 2.35 -25.84
CA SER A 62 -7.85 1.53 -26.50
C SER A 62 -6.97 2.51 -27.27
N ALA A 63 -5.81 2.92 -26.73
CA ALA A 63 -4.98 3.97 -27.34
C ALA A 63 -3.47 3.75 -27.34
N SER A 64 -2.86 4.24 -28.42
CA SER A 64 -1.48 4.72 -28.50
C SER A 64 -1.48 6.19 -28.96
N TYR A 65 -0.45 6.97 -28.60
CA TYR A 65 -0.37 8.41 -28.88
C TYR A 65 0.01 8.72 -30.36
N ASP A 66 0.45 7.71 -31.13
CA ASP A 66 1.09 7.91 -32.43
C ASP A 66 0.69 6.91 -33.54
N GLN A 67 -0.27 6.01 -33.35
CA GLN A 67 -0.51 4.95 -34.36
C GLN A 67 -1.99 4.69 -34.69
N LYS A 68 -2.22 4.26 -35.94
CA LYS A 68 -3.49 3.71 -36.42
C LYS A 68 -3.89 2.52 -35.54
N ALA A 69 -5.20 2.31 -35.32
CA ALA A 69 -5.68 1.10 -34.66
C ALA A 69 -5.04 -0.11 -35.36
N LEU A 70 -4.47 -1.04 -34.58
CA LEU A 70 -3.86 -2.25 -35.10
C LEU A 70 -4.96 -3.11 -35.72
N ASP A 71 -5.18 -2.93 -37.02
CA ASP A 71 -5.99 -3.86 -37.82
C ASP A 71 -5.21 -5.16 -38.11
N ILE A 72 -3.94 -5.29 -37.68
CA ILE A 72 -3.08 -6.45 -37.96
C ILE A 72 -2.17 -6.74 -36.75
N LEU A 73 -2.63 -7.61 -35.85
CA LEU A 73 -1.77 -8.32 -34.89
C LEU A 73 -1.68 -9.76 -35.35
N SER A 74 -0.61 -10.13 -36.05
CA SER A 74 -0.42 -11.53 -36.44
C SER A 74 1.04 -11.91 -36.73
N GLY A 75 1.80 -12.18 -35.67
CA GLY A 75 2.74 -13.32 -35.64
C GLY A 75 2.03 -14.65 -35.31
N ASN A 76 0.76 -14.58 -34.88
CA ASN A 76 -0.21 -15.67 -34.85
C ASN A 76 -1.55 -15.07 -35.30
N ILE A 77 -2.09 -15.56 -36.42
CA ILE A 77 -3.20 -14.91 -37.11
C ILE A 77 -4.52 -15.10 -36.37
N ARG A 78 -5.03 -14.01 -35.76
CA ARG A 78 -6.42 -13.81 -35.31
C ARG A 78 -6.93 -12.40 -35.69
N GLY A 79 -6.89 -12.08 -36.99
CA GLY A 79 -7.79 -11.10 -37.61
C GLY A 79 -7.09 -9.92 -38.30
N GLU A 80 -7.37 -9.77 -39.60
CA GLU A 80 -7.02 -8.59 -40.41
C GLU A 80 -8.30 -7.93 -40.94
N HIS A 81 -8.57 -6.65 -40.63
CA HIS A 81 -9.52 -5.84 -41.39
C HIS A 81 -8.77 -4.84 -42.25
N GLY A 82 -8.44 -5.27 -43.46
CA GLY A 82 -7.73 -4.43 -44.42
C GLY A 82 -8.03 -4.73 -45.88
N VAL A 83 -8.49 -5.93 -46.27
CA VAL A 83 -9.05 -6.18 -47.60
C VAL A 83 -10.07 -7.30 -47.48
N ALA A 84 -11.31 -7.03 -47.87
CA ALA A 84 -12.33 -8.06 -48.02
C ALA A 84 -11.88 -9.07 -49.09
N GLN A 85 -11.27 -10.17 -48.67
CA GLN A 85 -11.21 -11.42 -49.42
C GLN A 85 -10.86 -12.57 -48.47
N GLN A 86 -11.85 -13.45 -48.31
CA GLN A 86 -11.86 -14.75 -47.60
C GLN A 86 -12.35 -14.70 -46.13
N GLN A 87 -13.39 -15.49 -45.88
CA GLN A 87 -14.28 -15.48 -44.73
C GLN A 87 -13.59 -16.01 -43.46
N GLU A 88 -13.70 -15.29 -42.34
CA GLU A 88 -14.28 -15.76 -41.06
C GLU A 88 -13.97 -14.93 -39.79
N GLN A 89 -13.33 -13.75 -39.84
CA GLN A 89 -13.19 -12.92 -38.62
C GLN A 89 -13.69 -11.48 -38.82
N GLN A 90 -14.80 -11.15 -38.17
CA GLN A 90 -15.59 -9.92 -38.35
C GLN A 90 -15.22 -8.75 -37.41
N HIS A 91 -14.24 -8.91 -36.51
CA HIS A 91 -13.99 -7.96 -35.40
C HIS A 91 -12.51 -7.64 -35.18
N SER A 92 -12.21 -6.47 -34.60
CA SER A 92 -10.84 -6.08 -34.19
C SER A 92 -10.35 -6.95 -33.02
N PRO A 93 -9.02 -7.06 -32.79
CA PRO A 93 -8.49 -7.79 -31.64
C PRO A 93 -9.04 -7.30 -30.30
N PHE A 94 -9.19 -5.98 -30.14
CA PHE A 94 -9.82 -5.38 -28.97
C PHE A 94 -11.29 -5.80 -28.83
N ALA A 95 -12.06 -5.78 -29.92
CA ALA A 95 -13.47 -6.20 -29.89
C ALA A 95 -13.62 -7.70 -29.60
N LEU A 96 -12.72 -8.56 -30.12
CA LEU A 96 -12.70 -9.99 -29.79
C LEU A 96 -12.40 -10.23 -28.31
N ALA A 97 -11.37 -9.59 -27.77
CA ALA A 97 -11.03 -9.68 -26.36
C ALA A 97 -12.18 -9.13 -25.47
N LEU A 98 -12.85 -8.06 -25.90
CA LEU A 98 -14.03 -7.53 -25.22
C LEU A 98 -15.17 -8.55 -25.19
N PHE A 99 -15.42 -9.26 -26.29
CA PHE A 99 -16.44 -10.30 -26.30
C PHE A 99 -16.05 -11.47 -25.40
N GLU A 100 -14.82 -11.98 -25.48
CA GLU A 100 -14.33 -13.06 -24.60
C GLU A 100 -14.47 -12.66 -23.13
N ALA A 101 -14.08 -11.43 -22.78
CA ALA A 101 -14.23 -10.86 -21.45
C ALA A 101 -15.68 -10.90 -20.96
N LEU A 102 -16.62 -10.38 -21.77
CA LEU A 102 -18.04 -10.32 -21.46
C LEU A 102 -18.73 -11.70 -21.40
N HIS A 103 -18.13 -12.74 -21.98
CA HIS A 103 -18.59 -14.12 -21.85
C HIS A 103 -18.06 -14.82 -20.58
N GLY A 104 -17.33 -14.10 -19.71
CA GLY A 104 -16.86 -14.60 -18.42
C GLY A 104 -15.35 -14.69 -18.28
N ALA A 105 -14.56 -14.46 -19.34
CA ALA A 105 -13.11 -14.57 -19.23
C ALA A 105 -12.48 -13.49 -18.33
N ALA A 106 -13.18 -12.37 -18.11
CA ALA A 106 -12.74 -11.31 -17.22
C ALA A 106 -13.19 -11.49 -15.76
N ASP A 107 -14.12 -12.42 -15.47
CA ASP A 107 -14.58 -12.75 -14.11
C ASP A 107 -13.51 -13.61 -13.42
N THR A 108 -12.52 -12.93 -12.86
CA THR A 108 -11.29 -13.55 -12.32
C THR A 108 -11.13 -13.32 -10.82
N ALA A 109 -12.00 -12.52 -10.21
CA ALA A 109 -11.98 -12.20 -8.80
C ALA A 109 -13.39 -12.38 -8.19
N PRO A 110 -13.58 -13.33 -7.25
CA PRO A 110 -12.60 -14.25 -6.67
C PRO A 110 -12.10 -15.29 -7.69
N LYS A 111 -11.13 -16.13 -7.30
CA LYS A 111 -10.45 -17.10 -8.18
C LYS A 111 -11.39 -17.99 -9.03
N ASP A 112 -12.59 -18.27 -8.51
CA ASP A 112 -13.59 -19.12 -9.17
C ASP A 112 -14.69 -18.30 -9.90
N GLY A 113 -14.54 -16.98 -9.94
CA GLY A 113 -15.54 -16.01 -10.38
C GLY A 113 -16.66 -15.79 -9.38
N ASP A 114 -17.35 -14.65 -9.47
CA ASP A 114 -18.60 -14.39 -8.73
C ASP A 114 -19.79 -14.09 -9.66
N GLY A 115 -19.59 -14.23 -10.98
CA GLY A 115 -20.59 -13.97 -12.00
C GLY A 115 -20.76 -12.50 -12.33
N VAL A 116 -19.93 -11.61 -11.76
CA VAL A 116 -20.02 -10.16 -11.92
C VAL A 116 -18.71 -9.66 -12.53
N ILE A 117 -18.77 -9.17 -13.77
CA ILE A 117 -17.65 -8.51 -14.41
C ILE A 117 -17.81 -7.01 -14.22
N THR A 118 -16.96 -6.42 -13.39
CA THR A 118 -16.85 -4.96 -13.25
C THR A 118 -16.15 -4.33 -14.46
N ALA A 119 -16.39 -3.04 -14.69
CA ALA A 119 -15.62 -2.29 -15.69
C ALA A 119 -14.10 -2.35 -15.42
N THR A 120 -13.69 -2.45 -14.16
CA THR A 120 -12.29 -2.62 -13.75
C THR A 120 -11.73 -3.97 -14.16
N GLU A 121 -12.46 -5.08 -13.94
CA GLU A 121 -12.06 -6.42 -14.41
C GLU A 121 -12.00 -6.48 -15.93
N LEU A 122 -13.02 -5.91 -16.59
CA LEU A 122 -13.07 -5.79 -18.04
C LEU A 122 -11.83 -5.08 -18.58
N TYR A 123 -11.44 -3.96 -17.95
CA TYR A 123 -10.23 -3.23 -18.30
C TYR A 123 -8.96 -4.05 -18.11
N LEU A 124 -8.80 -4.71 -16.96
CA LEU A 124 -7.57 -5.46 -16.65
C LEU A 124 -7.39 -6.65 -17.59
N TYR A 125 -8.47 -7.39 -17.86
CA TYR A 125 -8.46 -8.45 -18.86
C TYR A 125 -8.05 -7.92 -20.24
N LEU A 126 -8.69 -6.83 -20.69
CA LEU A 126 -8.36 -6.22 -21.98
C LEU A 126 -6.91 -5.72 -22.05
N ARG A 127 -6.40 -5.14 -20.96
CA ARG A 127 -5.00 -4.74 -20.85
C ARG A 127 -4.09 -5.95 -21.04
N ASP A 128 -4.34 -7.03 -20.31
CA ASP A 128 -3.45 -8.20 -20.34
C ASP A 128 -3.51 -8.92 -21.70
N GLU A 129 -4.68 -9.02 -22.33
CA GLU A 129 -4.85 -9.66 -23.65
C GLU A 129 -4.41 -8.79 -24.83
N VAL A 130 -4.45 -7.46 -24.72
CA VAL A 130 -4.13 -6.55 -25.84
C VAL A 130 -2.75 -5.93 -25.70
N GLU A 131 -2.33 -5.51 -24.50
CA GLU A 131 -1.05 -4.81 -24.27
C GLU A 131 0.13 -5.78 -24.21
N VAL A 132 0.04 -6.89 -23.47
CA VAL A 132 1.17 -7.82 -23.28
C VAL A 132 1.62 -8.47 -24.60
N PRO A 133 0.73 -8.87 -25.53
CA PRO A 133 1.14 -9.34 -26.85
C PRO A 133 1.71 -8.23 -27.74
N ALA A 134 1.20 -6.99 -27.61
CA ALA A 134 1.67 -5.84 -28.38
C ALA A 134 3.08 -5.40 -27.95
N GLU A 135 3.43 -5.45 -26.67
CA GLU A 135 4.79 -5.13 -26.18
C GLU A 135 5.87 -6.09 -26.71
N LYS A 136 5.52 -7.36 -26.98
CA LYS A 136 6.44 -8.35 -27.57
C LYS A 136 6.72 -8.10 -29.06
N LEU A 137 5.85 -7.33 -29.73
CA LEU A 137 5.99 -6.93 -31.14
C LEU A 137 6.49 -5.48 -31.16
N ALA A 138 7.81 -5.32 -31.13
CA ALA A 138 8.56 -4.11 -30.77
C ALA A 138 8.24 -2.77 -31.47
N ASP A 139 7.21 -2.66 -32.32
CA ASP A 139 6.90 -1.44 -33.09
C ASP A 139 5.56 -0.78 -32.76
N HIS A 140 4.62 -1.41 -32.03
CA HIS A 140 3.29 -0.79 -31.80
C HIS A 140 2.71 -1.12 -30.41
N ARG A 141 2.59 -0.13 -29.51
CA ARG A 141 2.00 -0.30 -28.16
C ARG A 141 0.55 0.14 -28.13
N GLN A 142 -0.38 -0.75 -27.83
CA GLN A 142 -1.78 -0.42 -27.55
C GLN A 142 -2.01 -0.58 -26.04
N THR A 143 -2.26 0.53 -25.33
CA THR A 143 -2.50 0.52 -23.90
C THR A 143 -3.98 0.84 -23.66
N PRO A 144 -4.80 -0.17 -23.30
CA PRO A 144 -6.13 0.09 -22.81
C PRO A 144 -6.10 1.01 -21.59
N GLY A 145 -7.18 1.74 -21.34
CA GLY A 145 -7.30 2.58 -20.16
C GLY A 145 -8.76 2.78 -19.78
N LEU A 146 -9.05 2.76 -18.49
CA LEU A 146 -10.36 3.06 -17.95
C LEU A 146 -10.28 4.40 -17.22
N TRP A 147 -11.22 5.31 -17.49
CA TRP A 147 -11.21 6.67 -16.93
C TRP A 147 -12.59 7.06 -16.40
N PRO A 148 -12.73 7.51 -15.14
CA PRO A 148 -13.96 8.13 -14.68
C PRO A 148 -14.07 9.56 -15.21
N LEU A 149 -15.31 10.00 -15.50
CA LEU A 149 -15.61 11.38 -15.91
C LEU A 149 -16.23 12.20 -14.77
N ASN A 150 -16.42 13.50 -14.98
CA ASN A 150 -16.80 14.44 -13.93
C ASN A 150 -18.13 14.14 -13.21
N LYS A 151 -19.08 13.48 -13.87
CA LYS A 151 -20.37 13.07 -13.27
C LYS A 151 -20.32 11.70 -12.56
N HIS A 152 -19.15 11.07 -12.46
CA HIS A 152 -18.99 9.75 -11.85
C HIS A 152 -19.03 9.82 -10.30
N GLU A 153 -20.09 9.25 -9.73
CA GLU A 153 -20.24 8.98 -8.30
C GLU A 153 -19.71 7.57 -7.97
N HIS A 154 -20.25 6.86 -6.97
CA HIS A 154 -19.80 5.51 -6.60
C HIS A 154 -20.39 4.37 -7.43
N GLY A 155 -20.98 4.70 -8.57
CA GLY A 155 -21.50 3.70 -9.50
C GLY A 155 -20.37 3.01 -10.26
N GLU A 156 -20.60 1.78 -10.70
CA GLU A 156 -19.70 1.07 -11.59
C GLU A 156 -20.55 0.33 -12.64
N PHE A 157 -20.05 0.28 -13.88
CA PHE A 157 -20.65 -0.60 -14.88
C PHE A 157 -20.32 -2.05 -14.57
N ILE A 158 -21.35 -2.87 -14.60
CA ILE A 158 -21.30 -4.29 -14.28
C ILE A 158 -21.92 -5.08 -15.44
N PHE A 159 -21.32 -6.22 -15.76
CA PHE A 159 -21.84 -7.20 -16.69
C PHE A 159 -22.00 -8.52 -15.95
N LEU A 160 -23.12 -9.21 -16.18
CA LEU A 160 -23.34 -10.52 -15.58
C LEU A 160 -22.81 -11.60 -16.52
N VAL A 161 -22.08 -12.56 -15.96
CA VAL A 161 -21.61 -13.73 -16.72
C VAL A 161 -22.83 -14.53 -17.20
N PRO A 162 -22.96 -14.79 -18.51
CA PRO A 162 -24.11 -15.52 -19.05
C PRO A 162 -24.27 -16.90 -18.40
N GLY A 163 -25.46 -17.18 -17.85
CA GLY A 163 -25.77 -18.47 -17.22
C GLY A 163 -25.29 -18.62 -15.77
N TYR A 164 -24.67 -17.60 -15.19
CA TYR A 164 -24.31 -17.57 -13.77
C TYR A 164 -25.48 -17.05 -12.92
N GLU A 165 -25.71 -17.66 -11.77
CA GLU A 165 -26.70 -17.18 -10.79
C GLU A 165 -26.01 -16.25 -9.79
N LEU A 166 -26.51 -15.02 -9.67
CA LEU A 166 -25.90 -14.01 -8.81
C LEU A 166 -26.12 -14.34 -7.32
N ASP A 167 -25.09 -14.87 -6.67
CA ASP A 167 -25.08 -15.19 -5.23
C ASP A 167 -23.90 -14.50 -4.52
N LEU A 168 -24.07 -13.20 -4.24
CA LEU A 168 -23.03 -12.39 -3.61
C LEU A 168 -23.13 -12.46 -2.07
N PRO A 169 -22.00 -12.67 -1.37
CA PRO A 169 -22.00 -12.68 0.08
C PRO A 169 -22.33 -11.29 0.65
N PRO A 170 -22.93 -11.22 1.86
CA PRO A 170 -23.09 -9.94 2.55
C PRO A 170 -21.72 -9.38 2.97
N ALA A 171 -21.60 -8.05 2.97
CA ALA A 171 -20.38 -7.39 3.41
C ALA A 171 -20.12 -7.64 4.91
N PRO A 172 -18.85 -7.62 5.35
CA PRO A 172 -18.51 -7.89 6.74
C PRO A 172 -19.24 -6.94 7.69
N ASP A 173 -19.61 -7.44 8.87
CA ASP A 173 -20.18 -6.63 9.94
C ASP A 173 -19.23 -5.49 10.31
N LEU A 174 -19.78 -4.34 10.66
CA LEU A 174 -19.01 -3.17 11.05
C LEU A 174 -19.10 -2.99 12.57
N THR A 175 -18.02 -3.35 13.27
CA THR A 175 -17.88 -3.24 14.73
C THR A 175 -16.74 -2.31 15.09
N GLU A 176 -16.70 -1.79 16.31
CA GLU A 176 -15.58 -0.95 16.72
C GLU A 176 -14.23 -1.68 16.67
N GLN A 177 -14.23 -3.00 16.89
CA GLN A 177 -13.03 -3.83 16.93
C GLN A 177 -12.40 -4.04 15.55
N ASN A 178 -13.18 -3.97 14.46
CA ASN A 178 -12.68 -4.14 13.10
C ASN A 178 -12.57 -2.82 12.32
N ASN A 179 -12.43 -1.71 13.05
CA ASN A 179 -12.12 -0.40 12.49
C ASN A 179 -10.85 -0.49 11.62
N PRO A 180 -10.93 -0.10 10.33
CA PRO A 180 -9.79 -0.16 9.44
C PRO A 180 -8.75 0.92 9.72
N TYR A 181 -9.12 1.98 10.46
CA TYR A 181 -8.22 3.04 10.89
C TYR A 181 -7.74 2.78 12.32
N LYS A 182 -6.48 3.11 12.63
CA LYS A 182 -5.85 2.80 13.94
C LYS A 182 -5.78 3.99 14.90
N GLY A 183 -6.28 5.15 14.48
CA GLY A 183 -6.22 6.36 15.30
C GLY A 183 -4.78 6.78 15.58
N LEU A 184 -4.45 6.99 16.85
CA LEU A 184 -3.09 7.38 17.27
C LEU A 184 -2.15 6.18 17.46
N SER A 185 -2.66 4.96 17.41
CA SER A 185 -1.81 3.76 17.46
C SER A 185 -1.09 3.59 16.12
N PRO A 186 0.18 3.15 16.13
CA PRO A 186 0.85 2.74 14.90
C PRO A 186 0.15 1.53 14.28
N TYR A 187 0.29 1.36 12.97
CA TYR A 187 -0.08 0.11 12.31
C TYR A 187 0.99 -0.93 12.65
N GLU A 188 0.54 -2.13 13.03
CA GLU A 188 1.41 -3.25 13.36
C GLU A 188 1.46 -4.23 12.18
N LYS A 189 2.34 -5.23 12.29
CA LYS A 189 2.53 -6.28 11.27
C LYS A 189 1.23 -6.94 10.79
N GLY A 190 0.30 -7.20 11.71
CA GLY A 190 -1.00 -7.80 11.43
C GLY A 190 -1.94 -6.89 10.63
N ASP A 191 -1.65 -5.60 10.54
CA ASP A 191 -2.48 -4.61 9.86
C ASP A 191 -2.02 -4.34 8.41
N SER A 192 -1.09 -5.16 7.87
CA SER A 192 -0.50 -4.95 6.54
C SER A 192 -1.52 -4.84 5.40
N GLU A 193 -2.64 -5.55 5.49
CA GLU A 193 -3.74 -5.50 4.51
C GLU A 193 -4.57 -4.22 4.59
N LEU A 194 -4.36 -3.41 5.63
CA LEU A 194 -5.02 -2.13 5.86
C LEU A 194 -4.05 -0.94 5.75
N PHE A 195 -2.79 -1.20 5.38
CA PHE A 195 -1.74 -0.18 5.29
C PHE A 195 -1.45 0.22 3.84
N PHE A 196 -2.08 1.31 3.39
CA PHE A 196 -2.04 1.80 2.01
C PHE A 196 -1.25 3.12 1.86
N GLY A 197 -1.07 3.59 0.61
CA GLY A 197 -0.40 4.86 0.31
C GLY A 197 1.11 4.89 0.55
N ARG A 198 1.74 3.73 0.81
CA ARG A 198 3.19 3.61 1.04
C ARG A 198 3.86 2.52 0.21
N THR A 199 3.16 1.89 -0.73
CA THR A 199 3.64 0.75 -1.53
C THR A 199 5.02 1.01 -2.15
N THR A 200 5.19 2.10 -2.91
CA THR A 200 6.47 2.44 -3.54
C THR A 200 7.59 2.66 -2.51
N LEU A 201 7.28 3.34 -1.40
CA LEU A 201 8.27 3.63 -0.36
C LEU A 201 8.69 2.35 0.40
N ILE A 202 7.77 1.39 0.56
CA ILE A 202 8.07 0.08 1.15
C ILE A 202 9.05 -0.69 0.26
N GLU A 203 8.81 -0.73 -1.06
CA GLU A 203 9.71 -1.41 -2.01
C GLU A 203 11.08 -0.76 -2.07
N GLU A 204 11.14 0.58 -2.05
CA GLU A 204 12.41 1.31 -1.96
C GLU A 204 13.19 0.96 -0.69
N LEU A 205 12.52 0.96 0.47
CA LEU A 205 13.14 0.62 1.76
C LEU A 205 13.60 -0.84 1.77
N LYS A 206 12.76 -1.75 1.27
CA LYS A 206 13.07 -3.18 1.17
C LYS A 206 14.34 -3.42 0.37
N LYS A 207 14.45 -2.82 -0.81
CA LYS A 207 15.66 -2.90 -1.65
C LYS A 207 16.90 -2.41 -0.91
N GLN A 208 16.80 -1.30 -0.17
CA GLN A 208 17.92 -0.81 0.63
C GLN A 208 18.30 -1.81 1.73
N VAL A 209 17.34 -2.43 2.42
CA VAL A 209 17.58 -3.43 3.48
C VAL A 209 18.29 -4.69 2.96
N GLU A 210 18.02 -5.06 1.71
CA GLU A 210 18.71 -6.18 1.04
C GLU A 210 20.19 -5.86 0.75
N GLU A 211 20.46 -4.62 0.35
CA GLU A 211 21.78 -4.15 -0.11
C GLU A 211 22.68 -3.64 1.03
N GLN A 212 22.11 -3.03 2.07
CA GLN A 212 22.84 -2.29 3.10
C GLN A 212 22.72 -2.96 4.47
N PRO A 213 23.83 -3.17 5.21
CA PRO A 213 23.79 -3.84 6.51
C PRO A 213 23.23 -2.96 7.64
N PHE A 214 23.24 -1.64 7.46
CA PHE A 214 22.82 -0.69 8.48
C PHE A 214 22.09 0.51 7.86
N ILE A 215 20.82 0.68 8.21
CA ILE A 215 19.93 1.71 7.67
C ILE A 215 19.32 2.52 8.81
N VAL A 216 19.32 3.85 8.63
CA VAL A 216 18.63 4.80 9.50
C VAL A 216 17.44 5.37 8.74
N VAL A 217 16.23 4.97 9.16
CA VAL A 217 14.95 5.47 8.67
C VAL A 217 14.64 6.79 9.40
N LEU A 218 14.74 7.89 8.66
CA LEU A 218 14.58 9.25 9.16
C LEU A 218 13.25 9.83 8.73
N GLY A 219 12.73 10.76 9.52
CA GLY A 219 11.52 11.52 9.19
C GLY A 219 10.99 12.27 10.39
N ALA A 220 10.21 13.32 10.13
CA ALA A 220 9.57 14.11 11.18
C ALA A 220 8.65 13.25 12.07
N SER A 221 8.29 13.75 13.25
CA SER A 221 7.34 13.08 14.12
C SER A 221 5.99 12.88 13.42
N GLY A 222 5.34 11.74 13.64
CA GLY A 222 4.04 11.43 13.04
C GLY A 222 4.05 11.12 11.53
N THR A 223 5.20 11.05 10.85
CA THR A 223 5.29 10.72 9.42
C THR A 223 4.98 9.26 9.06
N GLY A 224 4.80 8.42 10.09
CA GLY A 224 4.49 6.99 9.94
C GLY A 224 5.71 6.07 9.84
N LYS A 225 6.91 6.48 10.29
CA LYS A 225 8.12 5.63 10.28
C LYS A 225 7.90 4.25 10.88
N SER A 226 7.35 4.19 12.11
CA SER A 226 7.10 2.93 12.81
C SER A 226 6.10 2.07 12.03
N SER A 227 5.00 2.66 11.52
CA SER A 227 4.03 1.94 10.67
C SER A 227 4.64 1.45 9.35
N LEU A 228 5.47 2.26 8.69
CA LEU A 228 6.16 1.90 7.45
C LEU A 228 7.01 0.65 7.63
N VAL A 229 7.77 0.59 8.74
CA VAL A 229 8.59 -0.57 9.06
C VAL A 229 7.69 -1.75 9.46
N LYS A 230 6.81 -1.56 10.45
CA LYS A 230 6.00 -2.62 11.06
C LYS A 230 4.99 -3.27 10.13
N ALA A 231 4.16 -2.45 9.48
CA ALA A 231 3.04 -2.90 8.65
C ALA A 231 3.41 -2.98 7.16
N GLY A 232 4.50 -2.33 6.75
CA GLY A 232 4.99 -2.35 5.37
C GLY A 232 6.18 -3.28 5.16
N LEU A 233 7.35 -2.92 5.69
CA LEU A 233 8.60 -3.64 5.46
C LEU A 233 8.57 -5.09 5.96
N LEU A 234 8.25 -5.30 7.25
CA LEU A 234 8.34 -6.64 7.85
C LEU A 234 7.44 -7.68 7.16
N PRO A 235 6.13 -7.40 6.90
CA PRO A 235 5.26 -8.34 6.20
C PRO A 235 5.73 -8.63 4.77
N THR A 236 6.32 -7.64 4.09
CA THR A 236 6.82 -7.79 2.71
C THR A 236 7.98 -8.77 2.66
N LEU A 237 8.98 -8.60 3.52
CA LEU A 237 10.13 -9.51 3.63
C LEU A 237 9.71 -10.94 4.02
N GLU A 238 8.72 -11.09 4.91
CA GLU A 238 8.22 -12.42 5.30
C GLU A 238 7.44 -13.12 4.18
N LYS A 239 6.65 -12.38 3.39
CA LYS A 239 5.92 -12.95 2.25
C LYS A 239 6.89 -13.47 1.20
N GLU A 240 7.99 -12.77 0.94
CA GLU A 240 9.02 -13.20 -0.01
C GLU A 240 9.82 -14.39 0.48
N ALA A 241 10.19 -14.41 1.76
CA ALA A 241 10.85 -15.56 2.37
C ALA A 241 10.02 -16.85 2.24
N LYS A 242 8.67 -16.74 2.28
CA LYS A 242 7.76 -17.87 2.07
C LYS A 242 7.64 -18.29 0.60
N LYS A 243 7.65 -17.35 -0.35
CA LYS A 243 7.58 -17.64 -1.79
C LYS A 243 8.84 -18.33 -2.32
N GLY A 244 10.02 -17.93 -1.84
CA GLY A 244 11.30 -18.56 -2.21
C GLY A 244 11.45 -20.01 -1.76
N ALA A 245 10.67 -20.46 -0.77
CA ALA A 245 10.66 -21.85 -0.31
C ALA A 245 9.81 -22.81 -1.18
N GLY A 246 9.07 -22.28 -2.18
CA GLY A 246 7.90 -22.95 -2.75
C GLY A 246 8.02 -23.57 -4.15
N GLU A 247 8.80 -23.06 -5.11
CA GLU A 247 8.56 -23.45 -6.53
C GLU A 247 9.78 -23.75 -7.43
N SER A 248 11.03 -23.47 -7.04
CA SER A 248 12.22 -23.85 -7.85
C SER A 248 13.42 -24.05 -6.95
N GLY A 249 13.88 -25.29 -6.81
CA GLY A 249 14.90 -25.72 -5.84
C GLY A 249 16.34 -25.23 -6.06
N GLU A 250 16.57 -24.12 -6.75
CA GLU A 250 17.93 -23.65 -7.09
C GLU A 250 18.26 -22.22 -6.61
N ASP A 251 17.28 -21.38 -6.26
CA ASP A 251 17.52 -20.07 -5.63
C ASP A 251 17.04 -20.07 -4.18
N GLN A 252 17.85 -20.62 -3.27
CA GLN A 252 17.73 -20.30 -1.83
C GLN A 252 18.17 -18.84 -1.60
N ALA A 253 17.39 -17.89 -2.09
CA ALA A 253 17.49 -16.50 -1.65
C ALA A 253 17.39 -16.49 -0.11
N SER A 254 18.39 -15.90 0.54
CA SER A 254 18.59 -15.95 1.99
C SER A 254 17.29 -15.74 2.74
N SER A 255 16.80 -16.76 3.45
CA SER A 255 15.56 -16.63 4.22
C SER A 255 15.78 -15.63 5.35
N TRP A 256 14.89 -14.65 5.45
CA TRP A 256 14.90 -13.67 6.54
C TRP A 256 14.41 -14.30 7.84
N PHE A 257 15.15 -14.08 8.92
CA PHE A 257 14.65 -14.23 10.29
C PHE A 257 14.37 -12.84 10.87
N ILE A 258 13.15 -12.64 11.34
CA ILE A 258 12.68 -11.37 11.90
C ILE A 258 12.06 -11.67 13.27
N PRO A 259 12.61 -11.13 14.37
CA PRO A 259 11.98 -11.23 15.69
C PRO A 259 10.54 -10.70 15.68
N GLN A 260 9.62 -11.32 16.44
CA GLN A 260 8.22 -10.87 16.45
C GLN A 260 8.07 -9.53 17.18
N GLU A 261 8.83 -9.33 18.24
CA GLU A 261 8.89 -8.05 18.95
C GLU A 261 9.96 -7.12 18.36
N ILE A 262 9.63 -5.84 18.28
CA ILE A 262 10.57 -4.80 17.82
C ILE A 262 11.27 -4.19 19.02
N MET A 263 12.59 -4.08 18.93
CA MET A 263 13.40 -3.49 19.97
C MET A 263 13.10 -1.99 20.11
N ARG A 264 12.93 -1.55 21.35
CA ARG A 264 12.91 -0.12 21.73
C ARG A 264 13.95 0.15 22.80
N PRO A 265 14.79 1.18 22.67
CA PRO A 265 15.89 1.41 23.61
C PRO A 265 15.46 1.59 25.07
N GLY A 266 14.42 2.38 25.34
CA GLY A 266 13.98 2.66 26.71
C GLY A 266 15.08 3.21 27.64
N ALA A 267 14.94 2.96 28.94
CA ALA A 267 15.90 3.40 29.96
C ALA A 267 17.17 2.53 30.05
N ASP A 268 17.06 1.26 29.66
CA ASP A 268 18.09 0.22 29.78
C ASP A 268 18.24 -0.55 28.45
N PRO A 269 18.88 0.06 27.42
CA PRO A 269 18.82 -0.43 26.05
C PRO A 269 19.50 -1.77 25.83
N LEU A 270 20.69 -1.97 26.42
CA LEU A 270 21.45 -3.21 26.22
C LEU A 270 20.80 -4.43 26.90
N PRO A 271 20.40 -4.38 28.19
CA PRO A 271 19.64 -5.48 28.80
C PRO A 271 18.34 -5.80 28.08
N THR A 272 17.65 -4.78 27.57
CA THR A 272 16.39 -4.95 26.81
C THR A 272 16.64 -5.69 25.49
N LEU A 273 17.69 -5.30 24.74
CA LEU A 273 18.07 -5.99 23.51
C LEU A 273 18.47 -7.44 23.77
N HIS A 274 19.33 -7.69 24.76
CA HIS A 274 19.76 -9.06 25.10
C HIS A 274 18.57 -9.94 25.47
N SER A 275 17.65 -9.43 26.31
CA SER A 275 16.46 -10.17 26.73
C SER A 275 15.55 -10.51 25.54
N LEU A 276 15.38 -9.57 24.61
CA LEU A 276 14.62 -9.76 23.39
C LEU A 276 15.24 -10.87 22.53
N LEU A 277 16.54 -10.79 22.25
CA LEU A 277 17.23 -11.77 21.40
C LEU A 277 17.28 -13.16 22.03
N ILE A 278 17.52 -13.27 23.34
CA ILE A 278 17.51 -14.56 24.05
C ILE A 278 16.12 -15.23 23.99
N ARG A 279 15.04 -14.43 24.02
CA ARG A 279 13.66 -14.94 23.97
C ARG A 279 13.24 -15.33 22.56
N GLU A 280 13.58 -14.53 21.56
CA GLU A 280 13.06 -14.65 20.19
C GLU A 280 13.98 -15.46 19.27
N LEU A 281 15.30 -15.42 19.46
CA LEU A 281 16.22 -16.10 18.55
C LEU A 281 16.33 -17.60 18.86
N PRO A 282 15.95 -18.49 17.92
CA PRO A 282 16.04 -19.92 18.14
C PRO A 282 17.49 -20.36 18.31
N GLY A 283 17.73 -21.18 19.33
CA GLY A 283 19.04 -21.74 19.60
C GLY A 283 20.00 -20.83 20.36
N VAL A 284 19.57 -19.62 20.72
CA VAL A 284 20.30 -18.73 21.64
C VAL A 284 19.92 -19.05 23.07
N SER A 285 20.88 -19.05 24.00
CA SER A 285 20.57 -19.30 25.42
C SER A 285 21.48 -18.50 26.36
N ALA A 286 20.90 -17.98 27.45
CA ALA A 286 21.62 -17.22 28.48
C ALA A 286 22.54 -18.07 29.38
N VAL A 287 22.63 -19.37 29.15
CA VAL A 287 22.73 -20.37 30.24
C VAL A 287 24.12 -20.47 30.89
N ARG A 288 25.15 -19.73 30.48
CA ARG A 288 26.51 -19.90 31.05
C ARG A 288 27.31 -18.65 31.40
N GLU A 289 26.97 -17.45 30.93
CA GLU A 289 27.76 -16.24 31.19
C GLU A 289 26.86 -15.10 31.68
N LYS A 290 27.17 -14.50 32.84
CA LYS A 290 26.41 -13.38 33.41
C LYS A 290 26.40 -12.12 32.53
N ASN A 291 27.36 -11.99 31.61
CA ASN A 291 27.53 -10.87 30.68
C ASN A 291 27.89 -11.42 29.28
N ILE A 292 26.97 -12.12 28.63
CA ILE A 292 27.15 -12.50 27.23
C ILE A 292 27.12 -11.24 26.36
N SER A 293 28.07 -11.08 25.42
CA SER A 293 28.06 -9.94 24.50
C SER A 293 27.04 -10.16 23.38
N LEU A 294 26.59 -9.07 22.76
CA LEU A 294 25.70 -9.12 21.59
C LEU A 294 26.29 -9.97 20.45
N THR A 295 27.58 -9.82 20.13
CA THR A 295 28.29 -10.63 19.13
C THR A 295 28.14 -12.13 19.40
N LYS A 296 28.35 -12.58 20.64
CA LYS A 296 28.20 -14.00 21.00
C LYS A 296 26.78 -14.51 20.85
N LEU A 297 25.76 -13.68 21.08
CA LEU A 297 24.36 -14.06 20.86
C LEU A 297 24.11 -14.29 19.36
N ILE A 298 24.63 -13.40 18.52
CA ILE A 298 24.51 -13.53 17.06
C ILE A 298 25.34 -14.71 16.53
N ASP A 299 26.54 -14.96 17.05
CA ASP A 299 27.35 -16.14 16.74
C ASP A 299 26.58 -17.45 16.99
N GLN A 300 25.94 -17.57 18.16
CA GLN A 300 25.15 -18.75 18.52
C GLN A 300 23.99 -18.96 17.57
N TRP A 301 23.30 -17.88 17.20
CA TRP A 301 22.19 -17.93 16.26
C TRP A 301 22.66 -18.30 14.86
N ALA A 302 23.69 -17.61 14.34
CA ALA A 302 24.24 -17.82 13.01
C ALA A 302 24.75 -19.25 12.82
N GLY A 303 25.44 -19.81 13.82
CA GLY A 303 25.92 -21.19 13.79
C GLY A 303 24.81 -22.25 13.74
N LYS A 304 23.59 -21.92 14.15
CA LYS A 304 22.42 -22.82 14.12
C LYS A 304 21.46 -22.56 12.97
N ASN A 305 21.58 -21.40 12.31
CA ASN A 305 20.69 -20.96 11.23
C ASN A 305 21.52 -20.55 9.99
N PRO A 306 22.31 -21.48 9.41
CA PRO A 306 23.18 -21.15 8.28
C PRO A 306 22.35 -20.67 7.07
N GLY A 307 22.86 -19.66 6.37
CA GLY A 307 22.22 -19.10 5.17
C GLY A 307 21.04 -18.15 5.43
N GLN A 308 20.64 -17.95 6.69
CA GLN A 308 19.59 -16.99 7.06
C GLN A 308 20.18 -15.60 7.34
N LYS A 309 19.42 -14.55 6.99
CA LYS A 309 19.72 -13.16 7.37
C LYS A 309 18.84 -12.74 8.53
N LEU A 310 19.42 -12.19 9.58
CA LEU A 310 18.70 -11.63 10.73
C LEU A 310 18.42 -10.15 10.49
N LEU A 311 17.14 -9.76 10.51
CA LEU A 311 16.74 -8.34 10.54
C LEU A 311 16.44 -7.91 11.97
N LEU A 312 17.27 -7.02 12.52
CA LEU A 312 17.05 -6.36 13.79
C LEU A 312 16.48 -4.96 13.56
N VAL A 313 15.21 -4.76 13.94
CA VAL A 313 14.59 -3.43 13.93
C VAL A 313 14.67 -2.80 15.32
N ILE A 314 15.15 -1.55 15.37
CA ILE A 314 15.13 -0.72 16.57
C ILE A 314 14.28 0.53 16.30
N ASP A 315 13.09 0.56 16.88
CA ASP A 315 12.13 1.64 16.73
C ASP A 315 12.37 2.73 17.79
N GLN A 316 12.06 3.99 17.46
CA GLN A 316 12.27 5.17 18.30
C GLN A 316 13.68 5.26 18.92
N PHE A 317 14.71 5.30 18.07
CA PHE A 317 16.09 5.36 18.52
C PHE A 317 16.42 6.60 19.36
N GLU A 318 15.65 7.69 19.21
CA GLU A 318 15.71 8.87 20.07
C GLU A 318 15.44 8.57 21.58
N GLU A 319 14.84 7.43 21.93
CA GLU A 319 14.69 6.97 23.31
C GLU A 319 16.05 6.84 24.03
N LEU A 320 17.14 6.61 23.30
CA LEU A 320 18.48 6.59 23.90
C LEU A 320 18.81 7.90 24.59
N ILE A 321 18.47 9.04 24.02
CA ILE A 321 18.81 10.35 24.59
C ILE A 321 17.68 10.93 25.44
N THR A 322 16.44 10.54 25.18
CA THR A 322 15.27 11.04 25.92
C THR A 322 14.93 10.23 27.17
N LEU A 323 15.18 8.91 27.18
CA LEU A 323 14.82 8.01 28.29
C LEU A 323 16.03 7.42 29.01
N CYS A 324 17.11 7.07 28.30
CA CYS A 324 18.32 6.54 28.93
C CYS A 324 19.18 7.68 29.53
N ARG A 325 19.10 7.83 30.86
CA ARG A 325 19.78 8.90 31.61
C ARG A 325 21.29 8.69 31.79
N HIS A 326 21.78 7.46 31.65
CA HIS A 326 23.17 7.10 31.92
C HIS A 326 23.98 7.01 30.63
N GLU A 327 24.94 7.92 30.47
CA GLU A 327 25.81 7.97 29.30
C GLU A 327 26.61 6.68 29.08
N GLU A 328 27.11 6.07 30.15
CA GLU A 328 27.82 4.79 30.11
C GLU A 328 26.97 3.67 29.49
N LYS A 329 25.67 3.63 29.81
CA LYS A 329 24.73 2.63 29.25
C LYS A 329 24.49 2.87 27.76
N ARG A 330 24.37 4.14 27.34
CA ARG A 330 24.23 4.52 25.91
C ARG A 330 25.47 4.11 25.13
N GLY A 331 26.66 4.43 25.66
CA GLY A 331 27.92 4.09 25.02
C GLY A 331 28.16 2.59 24.93
N ALA A 332 27.84 1.82 25.98
CA ALA A 332 27.93 0.36 25.95
C ALA A 332 27.03 -0.24 24.86
N PHE A 333 25.79 0.22 24.77
CA PHE A 333 24.83 -0.22 23.75
C PHE A 333 25.31 0.08 22.32
N ILE A 334 25.72 1.31 22.05
CA ILE A 334 26.19 1.72 20.72
C ILE A 334 27.44 0.93 20.30
N ARG A 335 28.41 0.76 21.22
CA ARG A 335 29.63 -0.01 20.93
C ARG A 335 29.34 -1.47 20.62
N GLU A 336 28.47 -2.14 21.40
CA GLU A 336 28.10 -3.52 21.11
C GLU A 336 27.34 -3.67 19.80
N LEU A 337 26.42 -2.74 19.50
CA LEU A 337 25.65 -2.75 18.25
C LEU A 337 26.57 -2.60 17.04
N LYS A 338 27.50 -1.64 17.10
CA LYS A 338 28.50 -1.41 16.04
C LYS A 338 29.38 -2.63 15.85
N GLN A 339 30.04 -3.11 16.91
CA GLN A 339 30.96 -4.24 16.83
C GLN A 339 30.26 -5.47 16.21
N THR A 340 29.04 -5.77 16.68
CA THR A 340 28.26 -6.89 16.15
C THR A 340 27.89 -6.69 14.68
N GLN A 341 27.52 -5.48 14.27
CA GLN A 341 27.18 -5.19 12.88
C GLN A 341 28.39 -5.32 11.95
N GLU A 342 29.57 -4.90 12.39
CA GLU A 342 30.83 -5.04 11.64
C GLU A 342 31.22 -6.52 11.49
N ASP A 343 31.20 -7.28 12.59
CA ASP A 343 31.57 -8.71 12.62
C ASP A 343 30.60 -9.59 11.82
N HIS A 344 29.36 -9.15 11.63
CA HIS A 344 28.28 -9.92 11.02
C HIS A 344 27.57 -9.20 9.86
N SER A 345 28.25 -8.30 9.14
CA SER A 345 27.64 -7.48 8.09
C SER A 345 26.94 -8.26 6.97
N GLU A 346 27.35 -9.51 6.72
CA GLU A 346 26.73 -10.39 5.72
C GLU A 346 25.40 -10.99 6.19
N ILE A 347 25.24 -11.23 7.50
CA ILE A 347 24.06 -11.93 8.06
C ILE A 347 23.13 -11.01 8.86
N LEU A 348 23.66 -9.98 9.52
CA LEU A 348 22.91 -9.07 10.37
C LEU A 348 22.58 -7.80 9.58
N ARG A 349 21.28 -7.50 9.46
CA ARG A 349 20.75 -6.24 8.94
C ARG A 349 20.10 -5.48 10.08
N ILE A 350 20.44 -4.20 10.23
CA ILE A 350 19.88 -3.35 11.27
C ILE A 350 19.12 -2.21 10.61
N VAL A 351 17.86 -2.04 11.04
CA VAL A 351 17.02 -0.91 10.65
C VAL A 351 16.67 -0.12 11.90
N LEU A 352 17.16 1.10 11.99
CA LEU A 352 16.83 2.03 13.06
C LEU A 352 15.79 3.01 12.56
N THR A 353 14.76 3.33 13.35
CA THR A 353 13.95 4.52 13.09
C THR A 353 14.40 5.65 14.00
N LEU A 354 14.58 6.84 13.45
CA LEU A 354 14.97 8.02 14.22
C LEU A 354 14.17 9.22 13.74
N ARG A 355 13.72 10.07 14.67
CA ARG A 355 13.16 11.36 14.27
C ARG A 355 14.26 12.31 13.78
N SER A 356 14.02 13.00 12.68
CA SER A 356 15.01 13.89 12.04
C SER A 356 15.52 15.01 12.95
N ASP A 357 14.72 15.51 13.89
CA ASP A 357 15.12 16.55 14.85
C ASP A 357 16.11 16.05 15.91
N PHE A 358 16.19 14.73 16.14
CA PHE A 358 17.15 14.11 17.05
C PHE A 358 18.43 13.62 16.35
N GLU A 359 18.49 13.64 15.01
CA GLU A 359 19.64 13.10 14.26
C GLU A 359 20.96 13.77 14.65
N SER A 360 20.98 15.10 14.73
CA SER A 360 22.20 15.84 15.10
C SER A 360 22.67 15.53 16.52
N GLN A 361 21.76 15.20 17.44
CA GLN A 361 22.12 14.87 18.83
C GLN A 361 22.67 13.45 18.92
N ILE A 362 22.09 12.52 18.16
CA ILE A 362 22.57 11.13 18.08
C ILE A 362 23.93 11.06 17.39
N SER A 363 24.12 11.79 16.29
CA SER A 363 25.38 11.76 15.51
C SER A 363 26.57 12.31 16.30
N GLN A 364 26.32 13.23 17.23
CA GLN A 364 27.35 13.85 18.08
C GLN A 364 27.76 12.99 19.28
N LEU A 365 27.12 11.84 19.50
CA LEU A 365 27.57 10.92 20.55
C LEU A 365 28.96 10.38 20.18
N ASP A 366 29.96 10.62 21.04
CA ASP A 366 31.37 10.24 20.84
C ASP A 366 31.58 8.73 20.59
N PHE A 367 30.56 7.92 20.85
CA PHE A 367 30.57 6.47 20.69
C PHE A 367 30.53 6.00 19.22
N TRP A 368 30.11 6.85 18.28
CA TRP A 368 30.00 6.49 16.86
C TRP A 368 31.32 6.56 16.09
N GLN A 369 32.30 7.35 16.55
CA GLN A 369 33.63 7.48 15.92
C GLN A 369 33.62 7.73 14.39
N GLY A 370 32.59 8.39 13.85
CA GLY A 370 32.45 8.68 12.41
C GLY A 370 31.66 7.64 11.60
N ASP A 371 31.17 6.56 12.22
CA ASP A 371 30.39 5.52 11.52
C ASP A 371 28.94 5.94 11.27
N TRP A 372 28.41 6.85 12.11
CA TRP A 372 27.09 7.40 11.88
C TRP A 372 27.01 8.06 10.50
N GLU A 373 28.03 8.79 10.08
CA GLU A 373 28.16 9.44 8.77
C GLU A 373 28.19 8.44 7.61
N ARG A 374 28.60 7.19 7.83
CA ARG A 374 28.63 6.13 6.82
C ARG A 374 27.31 5.37 6.70
N ALA A 375 26.44 5.47 7.70
CA ALA A 375 25.16 4.80 7.71
C ALA A 375 24.28 5.19 6.50
N HIS A 376 23.53 4.25 5.95
CA HIS A 376 22.61 4.58 4.87
C HIS A 376 21.37 5.29 5.43
N ARG A 377 20.99 6.44 4.87
CA ARG A 377 19.79 7.19 5.30
C ARG A 377 18.63 6.90 4.38
N PHE A 378 17.52 6.46 4.96
CA PHE A 378 16.25 6.34 4.26
C PHE A 378 15.28 7.41 4.77
N ILE A 379 15.00 8.43 3.96
CA ILE A 379 14.16 9.56 4.38
C ILE A 379 12.70 9.27 4.05
N VAL A 380 11.86 9.14 5.07
CA VAL A 380 10.40 9.03 4.94
C VAL A 380 9.84 10.40 4.58
N ARG A 381 9.60 10.59 3.28
CA ARG A 381 8.98 11.81 2.75
C ARG A 381 7.53 11.99 3.20
N PRO A 382 7.04 13.24 3.27
CA PRO A 382 5.61 13.52 3.36
C PRO A 382 4.83 12.79 2.26
N MET A 383 3.60 12.39 2.58
CA MET A 383 2.72 11.76 1.61
C MET A 383 2.29 12.77 0.55
N THR A 384 2.19 12.31 -0.69
CA THR A 384 1.56 13.04 -1.78
C THR A 384 0.04 13.06 -1.62
N GLN A 385 -0.64 13.86 -2.43
CA GLN A 385 -2.10 13.89 -2.47
C GLN A 385 -2.70 12.51 -2.81
N ASP A 386 -2.08 11.76 -3.73
CA ASP A 386 -2.58 10.46 -4.17
C ASP A 386 -2.33 9.39 -3.10
N GLU A 387 -1.15 9.39 -2.46
CA GLU A 387 -0.86 8.53 -1.31
C GLU A 387 -1.82 8.79 -0.14
N LEU A 388 -2.15 10.06 0.15
CA LEU A 388 -3.15 10.41 1.16
C LEU A 388 -4.55 9.92 0.79
N ARG A 389 -4.91 10.01 -0.50
CA ARG A 389 -6.19 9.50 -1.00
C ARG A 389 -6.28 8.00 -0.77
N GLU A 390 -5.24 7.23 -1.10
CA GLU A 390 -5.19 5.79 -0.82
C GLU A 390 -5.35 5.48 0.68
N VAL A 391 -4.63 6.20 1.55
CA VAL A 391 -4.72 6.05 3.02
C VAL A 391 -6.13 6.29 3.55
N ILE A 392 -6.91 7.16 2.89
CA ILE A 392 -8.29 7.48 3.27
C ILE A 392 -9.27 6.49 2.65
N GLU A 393 -9.19 6.24 1.35
CA GLU A 393 -10.22 5.50 0.60
C GLU A 393 -10.08 3.98 0.73
N GLU A 394 -8.86 3.45 0.67
CA GLU A 394 -8.63 2.01 0.57
C GLU A 394 -9.00 1.23 1.85
N PRO A 395 -8.66 1.68 3.08
CA PRO A 395 -9.10 0.99 4.29
C PRO A 395 -10.63 0.98 4.43
N ALA A 396 -11.32 2.06 4.02
CA ALA A 396 -12.78 2.07 3.96
C ALA A 396 -13.31 1.07 2.91
N SER A 397 -12.74 1.07 1.71
CA SER A 397 -13.14 0.14 0.64
C SER A 397 -13.00 -1.31 1.07
N ALA A 398 -11.91 -1.67 1.76
CA ALA A 398 -11.70 -3.00 2.33
C ALA A 398 -12.79 -3.45 3.33
N LYS A 399 -13.56 -2.50 3.90
CA LYS A 399 -14.73 -2.73 4.77
C LYS A 399 -16.06 -2.40 4.09
N VAL A 400 -16.07 -2.21 2.78
CA VAL A 400 -17.24 -1.82 1.98
C VAL A 400 -17.86 -0.50 2.44
N LEU A 401 -17.04 0.37 3.05
CA LEU A 401 -17.39 1.72 3.41
C LEU A 401 -17.02 2.69 2.30
N TYR A 402 -17.65 3.87 2.32
CA TYR A 402 -17.32 4.98 1.43
C TYR A 402 -17.51 6.32 2.15
N PHE A 403 -17.06 7.40 1.51
CA PHE A 403 -17.22 8.76 2.02
C PHE A 403 -18.31 9.50 1.26
N GLU A 404 -19.15 10.23 1.99
CA GLU A 404 -20.26 10.98 1.42
C GLU A 404 -20.33 12.43 1.94
N PRO A 405 -20.32 13.46 1.07
CA PRO A 405 -20.02 13.38 -0.36
C PRO A 405 -18.55 13.00 -0.61
N ARG A 406 -18.22 12.57 -1.84
CA ARG A 406 -16.83 12.25 -2.25
C ARG A 406 -15.84 13.37 -1.97
N THR A 407 -16.28 14.63 -2.10
CA THR A 407 -15.47 15.82 -1.85
C THR A 407 -14.99 15.91 -0.40
N LEU A 408 -15.56 15.15 0.54
CA LEU A 408 -15.05 15.05 1.92
C LEU A 408 -13.60 14.54 1.94
N ILE A 409 -13.23 13.62 1.04
CA ILE A 409 -11.86 13.11 0.94
C ILE A 409 -10.91 14.26 0.59
N ASP A 410 -11.25 15.08 -0.41
CA ASP A 410 -10.44 16.23 -0.79
C ASP A 410 -10.33 17.25 0.35
N THR A 411 -11.40 17.47 1.12
CA THR A 411 -11.37 18.31 2.32
C THR A 411 -10.36 17.78 3.34
N LEU A 412 -10.42 16.50 3.68
CA LEU A 412 -9.49 15.85 4.62
C LEU A 412 -8.04 15.93 4.15
N ILE A 413 -7.79 15.69 2.85
CA ILE A 413 -6.44 15.77 2.27
C ILE A 413 -5.90 17.20 2.35
N ASN A 414 -6.70 18.19 1.96
CA ASN A 414 -6.29 19.59 1.97
C ASN A 414 -5.93 20.07 3.38
N GLU A 415 -6.69 19.65 4.40
CA GLU A 415 -6.39 19.98 5.80
C GLU A 415 -5.02 19.42 6.25
N VAL A 416 -4.69 18.19 5.83
CA VAL A 416 -3.42 17.53 6.16
C VAL A 416 -2.25 18.19 5.44
N LEU A 417 -2.39 18.48 4.14
CA LEU A 417 -1.34 19.13 3.36
C LEU A 417 -0.98 20.53 3.88
N GLN A 418 -1.95 21.24 4.46
CA GLN A 418 -1.73 22.57 5.04
C GLN A 418 -1.19 22.54 6.48
N THR A 419 -1.13 21.36 7.12
CA THR A 419 -0.77 21.23 8.53
C THR A 419 0.40 20.25 8.71
N PRO A 420 1.61 20.73 9.02
CA PRO A 420 2.74 19.86 9.32
C PRO A 420 2.41 18.85 10.43
N GLY A 421 2.77 17.58 10.23
CA GLY A 421 2.55 16.53 11.24
C GLY A 421 1.09 16.11 11.44
N ALA A 422 0.18 16.41 10.50
CA ALA A 422 -1.26 16.09 10.65
C ALA A 422 -1.66 14.65 10.36
N LEU A 423 -0.74 13.77 9.95
CA LEU A 423 -1.05 12.36 9.65
C LEU A 423 -1.67 11.60 10.86
N PRO A 424 -1.16 11.72 12.10
CA PRO A 424 -1.82 11.11 13.25
C PRO A 424 -3.23 11.69 13.50
N LEU A 425 -3.42 12.98 13.21
CA LEU A 425 -4.73 13.63 13.33
C LEU A 425 -5.71 13.11 12.28
N LEU A 426 -5.27 12.92 11.03
CA LEU A 426 -6.06 12.28 9.98
C LEU A 426 -6.52 10.88 10.42
N SER A 427 -5.57 10.04 10.86
CA SER A 427 -5.87 8.69 11.32
C SER A 427 -6.88 8.68 12.47
N PHE A 428 -6.74 9.60 13.43
CA PHE A 428 -7.70 9.78 14.53
C PHE A 428 -9.09 10.23 14.05
N THR A 429 -9.15 11.19 13.13
CA THR A 429 -10.40 11.67 12.52
C THR A 429 -11.14 10.52 11.83
N LEU A 430 -10.44 9.73 11.03
CA LEU A 430 -11.01 8.58 10.33
C LEU A 430 -11.46 7.49 11.31
N TYR A 431 -10.68 7.24 12.36
CA TYR A 431 -11.04 6.33 13.45
C TYR A 431 -12.35 6.73 14.12
N GLU A 432 -12.50 8.01 14.50
CA GLU A 432 -13.73 8.50 15.16
C GLU A 432 -14.93 8.56 14.21
N LEU A 433 -14.72 8.89 12.93
CA LEU A 433 -15.76 8.81 11.90
C LEU A 433 -16.32 7.39 11.79
N TYR A 434 -15.44 6.40 11.65
CA TYR A 434 -15.82 5.01 11.62
C TYR A 434 -16.52 4.59 12.92
N ARG A 435 -15.95 4.91 14.09
CA ARG A 435 -16.53 4.54 15.39
C ARG A 435 -17.92 5.13 15.58
N SER A 436 -18.12 6.37 15.14
CA SER A 436 -19.41 7.04 15.20
C SER A 436 -20.46 6.32 14.35
N TYR A 437 -20.09 5.91 13.13
CA TYR A 437 -20.94 5.10 12.26
C TYR A 437 -21.23 3.72 12.88
N ALA A 438 -20.21 2.99 13.34
CA ALA A 438 -20.35 1.65 13.89
C ALA A 438 -21.25 1.59 15.14
N LYS A 439 -21.31 2.67 15.93
CA LYS A 439 -22.22 2.79 17.08
C LYS A 439 -23.69 2.98 16.70
N ASN A 440 -23.94 3.62 15.56
CA ASN A 440 -25.30 3.91 15.09
C ASN A 440 -25.38 3.67 13.57
N PRO A 441 -25.32 2.40 13.13
CA PRO A 441 -25.36 2.08 11.71
C PRO A 441 -26.74 2.42 11.15
N ASP A 442 -26.76 3.16 10.06
CA ASP A 442 -27.99 3.51 9.31
C ASP A 442 -28.21 2.63 8.08
N GLY A 443 -27.35 1.61 7.89
CA GLY A 443 -27.37 0.68 6.75
C GLY A 443 -26.75 1.23 5.47
N THR A 444 -26.35 2.51 5.44
CA THR A 444 -25.80 3.13 4.23
C THR A 444 -24.37 2.71 3.95
N ARG A 445 -23.59 2.35 4.98
CA ARG A 445 -22.12 2.18 4.93
C ARG A 445 -21.39 3.46 4.48
N ALA A 446 -21.99 4.64 4.74
CA ALA A 446 -21.42 5.94 4.41
C ALA A 446 -20.76 6.63 5.64
N LEU A 447 -19.51 7.04 5.48
CA LEU A 447 -18.82 7.98 6.37
C LEU A 447 -19.13 9.40 5.91
N THR A 448 -20.02 10.08 6.62
CA THR A 448 -20.64 11.32 6.13
C THR A 448 -19.94 12.59 6.61
N GLU A 449 -20.04 13.65 5.80
CA GLU A 449 -19.58 14.99 6.18
C GLU A 449 -20.37 15.54 7.39
N ALA A 450 -21.64 15.16 7.54
CA ALA A 450 -22.43 15.53 8.71
C ALA A 450 -21.81 14.96 10.00
N ASN A 451 -21.41 13.69 9.99
CA ASN A 451 -20.70 13.06 11.11
C ASN A 451 -19.31 13.69 11.31
N TYR A 452 -18.61 14.03 10.22
CA TYR A 452 -17.34 14.74 10.30
C TYR A 452 -17.46 16.08 11.03
N LYS A 453 -18.42 16.92 10.61
CA LYS A 453 -18.70 18.23 11.23
C LYS A 453 -19.09 18.10 12.70
N LYS A 454 -19.92 17.10 13.04
CA LYS A 454 -20.31 16.82 14.43
C LYS A 454 -19.12 16.41 15.31
N ASN A 455 -18.18 15.64 14.76
CA ASN A 455 -16.96 15.23 15.44
C ASN A 455 -15.88 16.34 15.46
N GLY A 456 -16.06 17.44 14.71
CA GLY A 456 -15.10 18.52 14.55
C GLY A 456 -14.67 19.18 15.87
N GLU A 457 -15.54 19.24 16.87
CA GLU A 457 -15.17 19.76 18.21
C GLU A 457 -14.16 18.85 18.93
N VAL A 458 -14.35 17.53 18.83
CA VAL A 458 -13.46 16.51 19.41
C VAL A 458 -12.11 16.56 18.71
N ILE A 459 -12.12 16.59 17.37
CA ILE A 459 -10.93 16.67 16.53
C ILE A 459 -10.17 17.99 16.79
N GLY A 460 -10.88 19.11 16.89
CA GLY A 460 -10.30 20.41 17.21
C GLY A 460 -9.72 20.48 18.63
N SER A 461 -10.31 19.78 19.59
CA SER A 461 -9.74 19.64 20.95
C SER A 461 -8.44 18.85 20.94
N LEU A 462 -8.36 17.76 20.17
CA LEU A 462 -7.17 16.92 20.06
C LEU A 462 -6.05 17.65 19.30
N ARG A 463 -6.37 18.36 18.22
CA ARG A 463 -5.40 19.21 17.49
C ARG A 463 -4.68 20.20 18.40
N ARG A 464 -5.40 20.82 19.36
CA ARG A 464 -4.82 21.70 20.39
C ARG A 464 -3.93 20.98 21.40
N ARG A 465 -4.21 19.70 21.69
CA ARG A 465 -3.43 18.89 22.64
C ARG A 465 -2.18 18.29 22.01
N ILE A 466 -2.32 17.77 20.80
CA ILE A 466 -1.24 17.33 19.90
C ILE A 466 -0.22 18.47 19.79
N ASN A 467 -0.61 19.66 19.33
CA ASN A 467 0.34 20.78 19.19
C ASN A 467 1.10 21.12 20.48
N LYS A 468 0.46 20.98 21.67
CA LYS A 468 1.10 21.20 22.97
C LYS A 468 2.06 20.08 23.39
N GLU A 469 1.84 18.85 22.95
CA GLU A 469 2.75 17.72 23.19
C GLU A 469 3.92 17.70 22.20
N TYR A 470 3.79 18.28 21.00
CA TYR A 470 4.88 18.40 20.02
C TYR A 470 5.81 19.61 20.24
N GLU A 471 5.45 20.57 21.10
CA GLU A 471 6.30 21.71 21.51
C GLU A 471 7.20 21.41 22.73
N LYS A 472 7.18 20.18 23.25
CA LYS A 472 8.07 19.70 24.33
C LYS A 472 9.03 18.65 23.82
#